data_AF-A0A084XZ55-F1
#
_entry.id   AF-A0A084XZ55-F1
#
_cell.length_a   1.000
_cell.length_b   1.000
_cell.length_c   1.000
_cell.angle_alpha   90.00
_cell.angle_beta   90.00
_cell.angle_gamma   90.00
#
_symmetry.space_group_name_H-M   'P 1'
#
loop_
_entity.id
_entity.type
_entity.pdbx_description
1 polymer ?
#
loop_
_entity_poly.entity_id
_entity_poly.type
_entity_poly.pdbx_seq_one_letter_code
_entity_poly.pdbx_strand_id
1 'polypeptide(L)'
;MPLISCDEAFDTRVLAARLAAQPKMLAKVLEMLELMENAQGDLRRADEAERRVTEILRETGQELLTGWAGQVAEAVTAEARAAAPVVGHVKKKSTGIRRMAR
;
A
#
# COMPACT_ATOMS: atom_id res chain seq x y z
N MET A 1 -2.99 18.76 4.71
CA MET A 1 -2.34 17.70 5.51
C MET A 1 -2.39 18.14 6.95
N PRO A 2 -2.92 17.34 7.90
CA PRO A 2 -2.81 17.72 9.30
C PRO A 2 -1.33 17.60 9.68
N LEU A 3 -0.74 18.70 10.13
CA LEU A 3 0.52 18.67 10.85
C LEU A 3 0.20 17.97 12.17
N ILE A 4 0.73 16.77 12.38
CA ILE A 4 0.64 16.11 13.68
C ILE A 4 1.52 16.95 14.60
N SER A 5 0.92 17.95 15.24
CA SER A 5 1.53 18.69 16.33
C SER A 5 1.62 17.72 17.50
N CYS A 6 2.83 17.39 17.92
CA CYS A 6 3.08 16.58 19.12
C CYS A 6 2.68 17.32 20.42
N ASP A 7 2.20 18.57 20.32
CA ASP A 7 1.94 19.48 21.44
C ASP A 7 0.43 19.71 21.69
N GLU A 8 -0.44 19.37 20.73
CA GLU A 8 -1.87 19.26 21.02
C GLU A 8 -2.18 17.85 21.51
N ALA A 9 -3.10 17.73 22.48
CA ALA A 9 -3.55 16.46 23.04
C ALA A 9 -4.14 15.57 21.93
N PHE A 10 -3.25 14.83 21.27
CA PHE A 10 -3.59 13.92 20.21
C PHE A 10 -4.45 12.81 20.82
N ASP A 11 -5.72 12.70 20.38
CA ASP A 11 -6.64 11.72 20.96
C ASP A 11 -6.16 10.31 20.63
N THR A 12 -5.54 9.68 21.63
CA THR A 12 -4.96 8.35 21.54
C THR A 12 -6.03 7.32 21.17
N ARG A 13 -7.31 7.56 21.51
CA ARG A 13 -8.42 6.68 21.13
C ARG A 13 -8.69 6.72 19.64
N VAL A 14 -8.62 7.90 19.02
CA VAL A 14 -8.79 8.06 17.57
C VAL A 14 -7.66 7.35 16.83
N LEU A 15 -6.41 7.49 17.29
CA LEU A 15 -5.29 6.75 16.70
C LEU A 15 -5.44 5.24 16.86
N ALA A 16 -5.75 4.78 18.07
CA ALA A 16 -5.93 3.36 18.35
C ALA A 16 -7.02 2.76 17.45
N ALA A 17 -8.15 3.46 17.27
CA ALA A 17 -9.21 3.04 16.36
C ALA A 17 -8.74 2.96 14.89
N ARG A 18 -7.99 3.97 14.42
CA ARG A 18 -7.46 3.99 13.04
C ARG A 18 -6.44 2.87 12.80
N LEU A 19 -5.56 2.60 13.77
CA LEU A 19 -4.59 1.50 13.67
C LEU A 19 -5.27 0.13 13.79
N ALA A 20 -6.29 -0.02 14.64
CA ALA A 20 -7.06 -1.26 14.76
C ALA A 20 -7.78 -1.62 13.45
N ALA A 21 -8.21 -0.62 12.66
CA ALA A 21 -8.78 -0.84 11.33
C ALA A 21 -7.74 -1.29 10.28
N GLN A 22 -6.44 -1.24 10.60
CA GLN A 22 -5.34 -1.61 9.70
C GLN A 22 -4.32 -2.51 10.42
N PRO A 23 -4.65 -3.80 10.65
CA PRO A 23 -3.85 -4.69 11.50
C PRO A 23 -2.37 -4.82 11.09
N LYS A 24 -2.10 -4.79 9.78
CA LYS A 24 -0.73 -4.84 9.26
C LYS A 24 0.08 -3.58 9.61
N MET A 25 -0.54 -2.40 9.53
CA MET A 25 0.10 -1.14 9.91
C MET A 25 0.34 -1.08 11.41
N LEU A 26 -0.64 -1.53 12.20
CA LEU A 26 -0.49 -1.65 13.65
C LEU A 26 0.71 -2.53 14.03
N ALA A 27 0.87 -3.70 13.40
CA ALA A 27 2.01 -4.57 13.64
C ALA A 27 3.35 -3.88 13.35
N LYS A 28 3.45 -3.09 12.28
CA LYS A 28 4.67 -2.33 11.95
C LYS A 28 4.97 -1.22 12.94
N VAL A 29 3.96 -0.49 13.41
CA VAL A 29 4.13 0.52 14.46
C VAL A 29 4.62 -0.11 15.76
N LEU A 30 4.08 -1.27 16.15
CA LEU A 30 4.56 -2.00 17.32
C LEU A 30 6.01 -2.46 17.16
N GLU A 31 6.37 -3.00 15.99
CA GLU A 31 7.75 -3.42 15.69
C GLU A 31 8.75 -2.26 15.77
N MET A 32 8.35 -1.04 15.34
CA MET A 32 9.16 0.17 15.51
C MET A 32 9.32 0.58 16.99
N LEU A 33 8.26 0.46 17.79
CA LEU A 33 8.31 0.78 19.22
C LEU A 33 9.20 -0.21 19.98
N GLU A 34 9.06 -1.50 19.72
CA GLU A 34 9.91 -2.55 20.32
C GLU A 34 11.39 -2.33 19.98
N LEU A 35 11.67 -1.91 18.74
CA LEU A 35 13.02 -1.53 18.31
C LEU A 35 13.56 -0.32 19.09
N MET A 36 12.75 0.75 19.24
CA MET A 36 13.15 1.95 19.98
C MET A 36 13.41 1.67 21.45
N GLU A 37 12.61 0.81 22.06
CA GLU A 37 12.75 0.37 23.44
C GLU A 37 13.90 -0.63 23.62
N ASN A 38 14.46 -1.16 22.52
CA ASN A 38 15.34 -2.32 22.52
C ASN A 38 14.76 -3.43 23.40
N ALA A 39 13.47 -3.73 23.23
CA ALA A 39 12.69 -4.55 24.16
C ALA A 39 13.27 -5.96 24.36
N GLN A 40 13.99 -6.49 23.37
CA GLN A 40 14.67 -7.79 23.44
C GLN A 40 16.12 -7.70 23.96
N GLY A 41 16.70 -6.50 24.07
CA GLY A 41 18.08 -6.27 24.50
C GLY A 41 19.15 -6.88 23.58
N ASP A 42 18.76 -7.23 22.36
CA ASP A 42 19.54 -7.99 21.39
C ASP A 42 20.37 -7.08 20.47
N LEU A 43 19.96 -5.83 20.30
CA LEU A 43 20.71 -4.81 19.55
C LEU A 43 21.83 -4.25 20.41
N ARG A 44 23.01 -4.90 20.32
CA ARG A 44 24.20 -4.54 21.09
C ARG A 44 25.16 -3.69 20.29
N ARG A 45 25.01 -3.66 18.97
CA ARG A 45 25.86 -2.91 18.06
C ARG A 45 25.06 -1.98 17.17
N ALA A 46 25.70 -0.88 16.76
CA ALA A 46 25.08 0.12 15.90
C ALA A 46 24.72 -0.42 14.52
N ASP A 47 25.54 -1.31 13.95
CA ASP A 47 25.30 -1.92 12.63
C ASP A 47 24.09 -2.87 12.63
N GLU A 48 23.87 -3.59 13.74
CA GLU A 48 22.68 -4.43 13.94
C GLU A 48 21.42 -3.56 14.02
N ALA A 49 21.47 -2.48 14.80
CA ALA A 49 20.36 -1.54 14.94
C ALA A 49 20.03 -0.86 13.61
N GLU A 50 21.04 -0.38 12.88
CA GLU A 50 20.86 0.25 11.56
C GLU A 50 20.20 -0.71 10.56
N ARG A 51 20.66 -1.97 10.52
CA ARG A 51 20.07 -2.98 9.65
C ARG A 51 18.61 -3.23 10.00
N ARG A 52 18.29 -3.33 11.29
CA ARG A 52 16.92 -3.56 11.75
C ARG A 52 16.00 -2.38 11.42
N VAL A 53 16.45 -1.15 11.63
CA VAL A 53 15.73 0.07 11.24
C VAL A 53 15.45 0.06 9.73
N THR A 54 16.47 -0.23 8.92
CA THR A 54 16.36 -0.26 7.46
C THR A 54 15.32 -1.26 6.99
N GLU A 55 15.30 -2.46 7.58
CA GLU A 55 14.34 -3.50 7.20
C GLU A 55 12.91 -3.11 7.56
N ILE A 56 12.68 -2.61 8.78
CA ILE A 56 11.34 -2.18 9.21
C ILE A 56 10.82 -1.05 8.31
N LEU A 57 11.67 -0.09 7.95
CA LEU A 57 11.29 0.99 7.03
C LEU A 57 10.98 0.47 5.63
N ARG A 58 11.76 -0.48 5.12
CA ARG A 58 11.56 -1.11 3.81
C ARG A 58 10.22 -1.85 3.74
N GLU A 59 9.93 -2.68 4.74
CA GLU A 59 8.68 -3.44 4.82
C GLU A 59 7.47 -2.53 5.02
N THR A 60 7.61 -1.50 5.87
CA THR A 60 6.54 -0.52 6.10
C THR A 60 6.24 0.28 4.83
N GLY A 61 7.29 0.72 4.11
CA GLY A 61 7.16 1.39 2.83
C GLY A 61 6.45 0.52 1.79
N GLN A 62 6.80 -0.77 1.72
CA GLN A 62 6.15 -1.70 0.81
C GLN A 62 4.65 -1.85 1.10
N GLU A 63 4.25 -1.96 2.37
CA GLU A 63 2.84 -2.08 2.74
C GLU A 63 2.07 -0.79 2.43
N LEU A 64 2.64 0.39 2.73
CA LEU A 64 2.05 1.69 2.41
C LEU A 64 1.82 1.87 0.91
N LEU A 65 2.83 1.59 0.10
CA LEU A 65 2.77 1.72 -1.35
C LEU A 65 1.78 0.73 -1.96
N THR A 66 1.74 -0.50 -1.44
CA THR A 66 0.78 -1.52 -1.90
C THR A 66 -0.66 -1.10 -1.60
N GLY A 67 -0.92 -0.62 -0.38
CA GLY A 67 -2.24 -0.12 0.01
C GLY A 67 -2.68 1.10 -0.81
N TRP A 68 -1.78 2.06 -1.03
CA TRP A 68 -2.02 3.23 -1.86
C TRP A 68 -2.33 2.84 -3.32
N ALA A 69 -1.52 1.96 -3.92
CA ALA A 69 -1.74 1.49 -5.28
C ALA A 69 -3.12 0.80 -5.44
N GLY A 70 -3.53 0.01 -4.45
CA GLY A 70 -4.87 -0.59 -4.41
C GLY A 70 -5.99 0.45 -4.42
N GLN A 71 -5.89 1.49 -3.58
CA GLN A 71 -6.90 2.56 -3.55
C GLN A 71 -6.99 3.33 -4.87
N VAL A 72 -5.86 3.62 -5.49
CA VAL A 72 -5.81 4.28 -6.80
C VAL A 72 -6.46 3.40 -7.88
N ALA A 73 -6.14 2.11 -7.89
CA ALA A 73 -6.72 1.16 -8.85
C ALA A 73 -8.25 1.05 -8.70
N GLU A 74 -8.75 0.93 -7.47
CA GLU A 74 -10.19 0.90 -7.20
C GLU A 74 -10.88 2.20 -7.64
N ALA A 75 -10.29 3.37 -7.35
CA ALA A 75 -10.85 4.64 -7.78
C ALA A 75 -10.94 4.76 -9.32
N VAL A 76 -9.87 4.42 -10.03
CA VAL A 76 -9.82 4.44 -11.51
C VAL A 76 -10.79 3.43 -12.12
N THR A 77 -10.90 2.23 -11.54
CA THR A 77 -11.83 1.21 -12.04
C THR A 77 -13.30 1.59 -11.80
N ALA A 78 -13.60 2.21 -10.65
CA ALA A 78 -14.93 2.74 -10.35
C ALA A 78 -15.32 3.85 -11.33
N GLU A 79 -14.40 4.78 -11.63
CA GLU A 79 -14.60 5.83 -12.62
C GLU A 79 -14.84 5.25 -14.02
N ALA A 80 -14.04 4.27 -14.45
CA ALA A 80 -14.19 3.61 -15.74
C ALA A 80 -15.52 2.85 -15.86
N ARG A 81 -16.03 2.26 -14.77
CA ARG A 81 -17.35 1.61 -14.72
C ARG A 81 -18.51 2.60 -14.76
N ALA A 82 -18.32 3.79 -14.19
CA ALA A 82 -19.33 4.85 -14.18
C ALA A 82 -19.39 5.59 -15.53
N ALA A 83 -18.32 5.57 -16.32
CA ALA A 83 -18.31 6.09 -17.68
C ALA A 83 -19.28 5.31 -18.60
N ALA A 84 -19.90 6.02 -19.54
CA ALA A 84 -20.89 5.44 -20.45
C ALA A 84 -20.35 4.19 -21.17
N PRO A 85 -21.18 3.15 -21.39
CA PRO A 85 -20.72 1.90 -21.98
C PRO A 85 -20.10 2.17 -23.36
N VAL A 86 -18.85 1.74 -23.53
CA VAL A 86 -18.17 1.78 -24.82
C VAL A 86 -18.95 0.85 -25.76
N VAL A 87 -19.68 1.45 -26.70
CA VAL A 87 -20.37 0.70 -27.75
C VAL A 87 -19.31 0.08 -28.66
N GLY A 88 -18.99 -1.18 -28.40
CA GLY A 88 -18.11 -1.96 -29.26
C GLY A 88 -18.77 -2.17 -30.62
N HIS A 89 -18.32 -1.44 -31.63
CA HIS A 89 -18.70 -1.72 -33.02
C HIS A 89 -18.07 -3.06 -33.45
N VAL A 90 -18.85 -4.14 -33.40
CA VAL A 90 -18.55 -5.38 -34.12
C VAL A 90 -19.12 -5.22 -35.54
N LYS A 91 -18.33 -5.38 -36.62
CA LYS A 91 -18.10 -6.68 -37.27
C LYS A 91 -16.86 -6.65 -38.17
N LYS A 92 -15.78 -7.32 -37.76
CA LYS A 92 -14.65 -7.64 -38.64
C LYS A 92 -14.96 -8.93 -39.41
N LYS A 93 -15.34 -8.80 -40.68
CA LYS A 93 -15.48 -9.94 -41.60
C LYS A 93 -14.14 -10.21 -42.29
N SER A 94 -13.17 -10.83 -41.61
CA SER A 94 -11.99 -11.34 -42.31
C SER A 94 -12.25 -12.76 -42.79
N THR A 95 -12.75 -12.91 -44.01
CA THR A 95 -12.55 -14.16 -44.77
C THR A 95 -11.14 -14.08 -45.35
N GLY A 96 -10.20 -14.83 -44.77
CA GLY A 96 -8.82 -14.89 -45.25
C GLY A 96 -8.74 -15.18 -46.76
N ILE A 97 -7.75 -14.59 -47.42
CA ILE A 97 -7.52 -14.79 -48.86
C ILE A 97 -7.04 -16.24 -49.04
N ARG A 98 -7.86 -17.10 -49.67
CA ARG A 98 -7.41 -18.42 -50.13
C ARG A 98 -6.47 -18.20 -51.32
N ARG A 99 -5.17 -18.34 -51.09
CA ARG A 99 -4.18 -18.39 -52.17
C ARG A 99 -4.33 -19.75 -52.87
N MET A 100 -5.02 -19.78 -54.01
CA MET A 100 -5.05 -20.97 -54.87
C MET A 100 -3.66 -21.09 -55.51
N ALA A 101 -2.95 -22.17 -55.19
CA ALA A 101 -1.68 -22.51 -55.84
C ALA A 101 -1.91 -22.77 -57.33
N ARG A 102 -0.98 -22.31 -58.16
CA ARG A 102 -0.85 -22.71 -59.55
C ARG A 102 0.61 -23.00 -59.83
#